data_AF-A0A2E6AQK8-F1
#
_entry.id   AF-A0A2E6AQK8-F1
#
_cell.length_a   1.000
_cell.length_b   1.000
_cell.length_c   1.000
_cell.angle_alpha   90.00
_cell.angle_beta   90.00
_cell.angle_gamma   90.00
#
_symmetry.space_group_name_H-M   'P 1'
#
loop_
_entity.id
_entity.type
_entity.pdbx_description
1 polymer ?
#
loop_
_entity_poly.entity_id
_entity_poly.type
_entity_poly.pdbx_seq_one_letter_code
_entity_poly.pdbx_strand_id
1 'polypeptide(L)'
;MEDTEFSKGERILLSLFGLISLVIVGGLIFAPEIFWEDFVKVYIWDPIAKDAGETGDAGYSEVNTIVYILTMIAAVIVFQALFRKWQLPVDDRMVWALIAWVALAPVFRVMEDADYFKEGVDVLFISPLIHIHLAAWLIISAFIGHIGKKNELSMLAMLLVAYIAFTGLLVLPSVHVHDTGTFWILGGSFAGAVMIAVVIHNTWDWEAIPRAMLAFAIGLITMGLGHWAQLASTPWVQDSGLLPRDNDILWPVLVVVVIPFIITWAVWRQGTEDLAQLRLTGNDVGLIPDGMTLDEWESEDRSSHPVEILSPKGILATPMVAGMLFGQLCDGLATMVGIDWFGYSEKHPLSDAVIQFGNGFGILGEGAWLFFLVKAALATLIIWMFSQLRIESRQQHLRVLIVLAVMIVGMAPGLRDIGRLILGV
;
A
#
# COMPACT_ATOMS: atom_id res chain seq x y z
N MET A 1 -25.76 -21.29 2.78
CA MET A 1 -26.03 -20.04 2.04
C MET A 1 -25.04 -19.99 0.91
N GLU A 2 -25.44 -19.67 -0.33
CA GLU A 2 -24.45 -19.29 -1.33
C GLU A 2 -23.60 -18.14 -0.75
N ASP A 3 -22.28 -18.28 -0.75
CA ASP A 3 -21.33 -17.41 -0.03
C ASP A 3 -21.35 -15.94 -0.55
N THR A 4 -22.13 -15.69 -1.61
CA THR A 4 -22.31 -14.41 -2.30
C THR A 4 -23.40 -13.52 -1.69
N GLU A 5 -24.23 -14.04 -0.78
CA GLU A 5 -25.29 -13.24 -0.16
C GLU A 5 -24.81 -12.43 1.05
N PHE A 6 -25.24 -11.16 1.11
CA PHE A 6 -25.01 -10.32 2.29
C PHE A 6 -25.80 -10.82 3.49
N SER A 7 -25.14 -10.96 4.64
CA SER A 7 -25.81 -11.25 5.92
C SER A 7 -26.70 -10.09 6.34
N LYS A 8 -27.61 -10.31 7.30
CA LYS A 8 -28.43 -9.23 7.86
C LYS A 8 -27.55 -8.10 8.43
N GLY A 9 -26.47 -8.46 9.13
CA GLY A 9 -25.51 -7.49 9.68
C GLY A 9 -24.82 -6.67 8.58
N GLU A 10 -24.31 -7.34 7.54
CA GLU A 10 -23.68 -6.66 6.40
C GLU A 10 -24.65 -5.74 5.66
N ARG A 11 -25.91 -6.16 5.46
CA ARG A 11 -26.93 -5.29 4.82
C ARG A 11 -27.22 -4.05 5.64
N ILE A 12 -27.32 -4.18 6.97
CA ILE A 12 -27.53 -3.04 7.88
C ILE A 12 -26.33 -2.09 7.80
N LEU A 13 -25.11 -2.63 7.91
CA LEU A 13 -23.88 -1.84 7.82
C LEU A 13 -23.75 -1.12 6.48
N LEU A 14 -23.96 -1.82 5.36
CA LEU A 14 -23.94 -1.22 4.03
C LEU A 14 -24.99 -0.12 3.87
N SER A 15 -26.20 -0.32 4.42
CA SER A 15 -27.26 0.69 4.38
C SER A 15 -26.92 1.91 5.23
N LEU A 16 -26.32 1.71 6.41
CA LEU A 16 -25.87 2.77 7.29
C LEU A 16 -24.73 3.58 6.66
N PHE A 17 -23.73 2.92 6.06
CA PHE A 17 -22.68 3.58 5.29
C PHE A 17 -23.22 4.33 4.08
N GLY A 18 -24.16 3.74 3.34
CA GLY A 18 -24.83 4.40 2.22
C GLY A 18 -25.58 5.66 2.68
N LEU A 19 -26.28 5.60 3.81
CA LEU A 19 -26.98 6.75 4.39
C LEU A 19 -26.00 7.84 4.83
N ILE A 20 -24.94 7.48 5.57
CA ILE A 20 -23.90 8.44 5.99
C ILE A 20 -23.28 9.12 4.77
N SER A 21 -22.94 8.36 3.73
CA SER A 21 -22.36 8.89 2.49
C SER A 21 -23.32 9.87 1.81
N LEU A 22 -24.61 9.53 1.74
CA LEU A 22 -25.65 10.42 1.21
C LEU A 22 -25.83 11.69 2.05
N VAL A 23 -25.74 11.59 3.38
CA VAL A 23 -25.81 12.75 4.28
C VAL A 23 -24.59 13.65 4.09
N ILE A 24 -23.39 13.09 3.96
CA ILE A 24 -22.16 13.87 3.72
C ILE A 24 -22.24 14.55 2.34
N VAL A 25 -22.56 13.80 1.28
CA VAL A 25 -22.66 14.36 -0.08
C VAL A 25 -23.78 15.39 -0.16
N GLY A 26 -24.96 15.09 0.40
CA GLY A 26 -26.07 16.03 0.49
C GLY A 26 -25.72 17.25 1.32
N GLY A 27 -25.02 17.08 2.45
CA GLY A 27 -24.54 18.16 3.30
C GLY A 27 -23.55 19.07 2.59
N LEU A 28 -22.60 18.51 1.84
CA LEU A 28 -21.66 19.27 1.02
C LEU A 28 -22.36 20.07 -0.10
N ILE A 29 -23.45 19.55 -0.66
CA ILE A 29 -24.21 20.23 -1.73
C ILE A 29 -25.17 21.29 -1.17
N PHE A 30 -25.91 20.98 -0.09
CA PHE A 30 -27.03 21.77 0.39
C PHE A 30 -26.73 22.60 1.65
N ALA A 31 -25.67 22.26 2.39
CA ALA A 31 -25.24 22.97 3.61
C ALA A 31 -23.69 23.07 3.68
N PRO A 32 -23.04 23.66 2.66
CA PRO A 32 -21.58 23.70 2.57
C PRO A 32 -20.92 24.44 3.73
N GLU A 33 -21.56 25.43 4.36
CA GLU A 33 -20.96 26.11 5.52
C GLU A 33 -20.73 25.13 6.69
N ILE A 34 -21.69 24.26 6.98
CA ILE A 34 -21.58 23.31 8.10
C ILE A 34 -20.68 22.12 7.73
N PHE A 35 -20.83 21.58 6.52
CA PHE A 35 -20.11 20.35 6.14
C PHE A 35 -18.73 20.63 5.56
N TRP A 36 -18.59 21.64 4.70
CA TRP A 36 -17.31 22.01 4.13
C TRP A 36 -16.55 22.93 5.10
N GLU A 37 -17.01 24.15 5.37
CA GLU A 37 -16.22 25.14 6.12
C GLU A 37 -15.92 24.70 7.56
N ASP A 38 -16.91 24.21 8.30
CA ASP A 38 -16.74 23.91 9.74
C ASP A 38 -16.17 22.51 10.03
N PHE A 39 -16.27 21.56 9.09
CA PHE A 39 -15.86 20.17 9.31
C PHE A 39 -14.81 19.68 8.33
N VAL A 40 -15.16 19.46 7.05
CA VAL A 40 -14.23 18.87 6.08
C VAL A 40 -13.01 19.77 5.92
N LYS A 41 -13.20 21.09 5.87
CA LYS A 41 -12.10 22.03 5.73
C LYS A 41 -11.18 21.99 6.96
N VAL A 42 -11.71 22.18 8.16
CA VAL A 42 -10.91 22.26 9.39
C VAL A 42 -10.17 20.95 9.71
N TYR A 43 -10.85 19.80 9.62
CA TYR A 43 -10.29 18.53 10.09
C TYR A 43 -9.64 17.70 8.99
N ILE A 44 -10.02 17.90 7.72
CA ILE A 44 -9.50 17.12 6.60
C ILE A 44 -8.65 18.02 5.70
N TRP A 45 -9.21 19.07 5.11
CA TRP A 45 -8.57 19.86 4.05
C TRP A 45 -7.42 20.77 4.51
N ASP A 46 -7.60 21.57 5.56
CA ASP A 46 -6.61 22.53 6.05
C ASP A 46 -5.31 21.85 6.51
N PRO A 47 -5.35 20.69 7.21
CA PRO A 47 -4.16 19.89 7.45
C PRO A 47 -3.47 19.42 6.15
N ILE A 48 -4.24 18.99 5.15
CA ILE A 48 -3.72 18.55 3.85
C ILE A 48 -3.07 19.73 3.09
N ALA A 49 -3.76 20.86 3.02
CA ALA A 49 -3.27 22.06 2.33
C ALA A 49 -2.02 22.62 3.00
N LYS A 50 -1.87 22.47 4.32
CA LYS A 50 -0.62 22.80 5.02
C LYS A 50 0.52 21.83 4.72
N ASP A 51 0.23 20.54 4.57
CA ASP A 51 1.24 19.55 4.11
C ASP A 51 1.64 19.79 2.64
N ALA A 52 0.82 20.49 1.86
CA ALA A 52 1.06 20.86 0.47
C ALA A 52 1.80 22.21 0.28
N GLY A 53 1.96 23.03 1.32
CA GLY A 53 2.60 24.35 1.21
C GLY A 53 4.12 24.32 1.41
N GLU A 54 4.77 25.48 1.28
CA GLU A 54 6.25 25.74 1.26
C GLU A 54 7.11 25.07 2.36
N THR A 55 6.51 24.47 3.39
CA THR A 55 7.24 23.78 4.48
C THR A 55 6.99 22.28 4.56
N GLY A 56 5.98 21.73 3.85
CA GLY A 56 5.77 20.28 3.74
C GLY A 56 5.68 19.50 5.05
N ASP A 57 5.37 20.13 6.20
CA ASP A 57 5.61 19.59 7.56
C ASP A 57 4.44 19.78 8.53
N ALA A 58 3.20 19.54 8.07
CA ALA A 58 2.04 19.57 8.96
C ALA A 58 1.93 18.28 9.80
N GLY A 59 1.92 18.40 11.13
CA GLY A 59 1.71 17.28 12.05
C GLY A 59 0.24 16.80 12.11
N TYR A 60 0.03 15.53 12.47
CA TYR A 60 -1.32 14.96 12.61
C TYR A 60 -1.95 15.25 13.98
N SER A 61 -3.23 15.63 14.01
CA SER A 61 -4.01 15.75 15.25
C SER A 61 -4.57 14.40 15.71
N GLU A 62 -4.90 14.28 17.00
CA GLU A 62 -5.59 13.09 17.54
C GLU A 62 -6.94 12.84 16.85
N VAL A 63 -7.69 13.92 16.57
CA VAL A 63 -9.00 13.84 15.90
C VAL A 63 -8.85 13.28 14.49
N ASN A 64 -7.89 13.79 13.72
CA ASN A 64 -7.65 13.32 12.35
C ASN A 64 -7.25 11.84 12.35
N THR A 65 -6.40 11.45 13.31
CA THR A 65 -5.96 10.06 13.49
C THR A 65 -7.15 9.14 13.76
N ILE A 66 -8.06 9.50 14.66
CA ILE A 66 -9.26 8.72 14.97
C ILE A 66 -10.18 8.62 13.75
N VAL A 67 -10.41 9.72 13.03
CA VAL A 67 -11.24 9.74 11.82
C VAL A 67 -10.67 8.75 10.79
N TYR A 68 -9.37 8.79 10.52
CA TYR A 68 -8.74 7.89 9.56
C TYR A 68 -8.83 6.42 9.98
N ILE A 69 -8.63 6.09 11.27
CA ILE A 69 -8.78 4.72 11.77
C ILE A 69 -10.22 4.22 11.57
N LEU A 70 -11.22 5.03 11.93
CA LEU A 70 -12.63 4.65 11.77
C LEU A 70 -13.01 4.47 10.30
N THR A 71 -12.54 5.36 9.42
CA THR A 71 -12.75 5.24 7.97
C THR A 71 -12.07 3.99 7.40
N MET A 72 -10.89 3.63 7.88
CA MET A 72 -10.21 2.41 7.45
C MET A 72 -10.98 1.15 7.88
N ILE A 73 -11.42 1.06 9.14
CA ILE A 73 -12.23 -0.07 9.65
C ILE A 73 -13.53 -0.19 8.84
N ALA A 74 -14.19 0.94 8.62
CA ALA A 74 -15.38 1.05 7.78
C ALA A 74 -15.14 0.49 6.37
N ALA A 75 -14.07 0.94 5.71
CA ALA A 75 -13.71 0.52 4.36
C ALA A 75 -13.46 -0.99 4.29
N VAL A 76 -12.74 -1.57 5.26
CA VAL A 76 -12.50 -3.02 5.32
C VAL A 76 -13.82 -3.80 5.42
N ILE A 77 -14.75 -3.38 6.27
CA ILE A 77 -16.04 -4.04 6.46
C ILE A 77 -16.93 -3.95 5.22
N VAL A 78 -16.93 -2.81 4.53
CA VAL A 78 -17.71 -2.60 3.31
C VAL A 78 -17.10 -3.36 2.13
N PHE A 79 -15.79 -3.22 1.91
CA PHE A 79 -15.09 -3.82 0.79
C PHE A 79 -15.04 -5.34 0.88
N GLN A 80 -14.88 -5.94 2.06
CA GLN A 80 -14.91 -7.40 2.16
C GLN A 80 -16.24 -7.99 1.65
N ALA A 81 -17.36 -7.33 1.96
CA ALA A 81 -18.67 -7.77 1.50
C ALA A 81 -18.83 -7.57 -0.02
N LEU A 82 -18.39 -6.42 -0.56
CA LEU A 82 -18.45 -6.15 -1.99
C LEU A 82 -17.57 -7.10 -2.80
N PHE A 83 -16.33 -7.33 -2.36
CA PHE A 83 -15.38 -8.19 -3.05
C PHE A 83 -15.85 -9.64 -3.08
N ARG A 84 -16.44 -10.12 -1.98
CA ARG A 84 -17.07 -11.45 -1.93
C ARG A 84 -18.25 -11.55 -2.89
N LYS A 85 -19.12 -10.55 -2.92
CA LYS A 85 -20.25 -10.51 -3.86
C LYS A 85 -19.81 -10.47 -5.32
N TRP A 86 -18.72 -9.78 -5.62
CA TRP A 86 -18.13 -9.72 -6.95
C TRP A 86 -17.21 -10.90 -7.29
N GLN A 87 -17.01 -11.83 -6.34
CA GLN A 87 -16.15 -13.00 -6.49
C GLN A 87 -14.76 -12.62 -7.00
N LEU A 88 -14.19 -11.55 -6.44
CA LEU A 88 -12.84 -11.15 -6.80
C LEU A 88 -11.83 -12.20 -6.34
N PRO A 89 -10.73 -12.40 -7.08
CA PRO A 89 -9.68 -13.33 -6.64
C PRO A 89 -9.08 -12.91 -5.30
N VAL A 90 -8.71 -13.89 -4.47
CA VAL A 90 -8.09 -13.69 -3.13
C VAL A 90 -6.80 -14.50 -2.95
N ASP A 91 -6.32 -15.09 -4.03
CA ASP A 91 -5.12 -15.92 -4.05
C ASP A 91 -3.84 -15.08 -3.90
N ASP A 92 -2.71 -15.77 -3.77
CA ASP A 92 -1.39 -15.14 -3.66
C ASP A 92 -1.11 -14.15 -4.80
N ARG A 93 -1.62 -14.45 -6.01
CA ARG A 93 -1.43 -13.62 -7.21
C ARG A 93 -2.14 -12.28 -7.06
N MET A 94 -3.37 -12.27 -6.55
CA MET A 94 -4.04 -11.02 -6.18
C MET A 94 -3.26 -10.23 -5.15
N VAL A 95 -2.73 -10.88 -4.12
CA VAL A 95 -1.96 -10.18 -3.08
C VAL A 95 -0.70 -9.55 -3.65
N TRP A 96 0.03 -10.24 -4.54
CA TRP A 96 1.18 -9.66 -5.25
C TRP A 96 0.81 -8.44 -6.11
N ALA A 97 -0.33 -8.49 -6.80
CA ALA A 97 -0.83 -7.34 -7.54
C ALA A 97 -1.09 -6.16 -6.59
N LEU A 98 -1.76 -6.38 -5.46
CA LEU A 98 -2.04 -5.35 -4.47
C LEU A 98 -0.77 -4.77 -3.84
N ILE A 99 0.24 -5.60 -3.54
CA ILE A 99 1.56 -5.14 -3.06
C ILE A 99 2.18 -4.14 -4.04
N ALA A 100 2.13 -4.42 -5.35
CA ALA A 100 2.64 -3.50 -6.36
C ALA A 100 1.91 -2.15 -6.33
N TRP A 101 0.61 -2.13 -6.06
CA TRP A 101 -0.14 -0.88 -5.90
C TRP A 101 0.18 -0.14 -4.61
N VAL A 102 0.44 -0.84 -3.51
CA VAL A 102 0.94 -0.23 -2.28
C VAL A 102 2.31 0.43 -2.51
N ALA A 103 3.19 -0.21 -3.28
CA ALA A 103 4.50 0.34 -3.64
C ALA A 103 4.43 1.49 -4.65
N LEU A 104 3.39 1.54 -5.48
CA LEU A 104 3.21 2.59 -6.49
C LEU A 104 2.98 3.98 -5.87
N ALA A 105 2.16 4.07 -4.83
CA ALA A 105 1.81 5.35 -4.22
C ALA A 105 3.04 6.12 -3.69
N PRO A 106 3.96 5.49 -2.93
CA PRO A 106 5.22 6.11 -2.52
C PRO A 106 6.10 6.59 -3.69
N VAL A 107 6.15 5.85 -4.80
CA VAL A 107 6.96 6.25 -5.97
C VAL A 107 6.55 7.63 -6.49
N PHE A 108 5.24 7.87 -6.63
CA PHE A 108 4.74 9.18 -7.03
C PHE A 108 4.74 10.21 -5.89
N ARG A 109 4.52 9.79 -4.64
CA ARG A 109 4.60 10.71 -3.50
C ARG A 109 5.99 11.31 -3.34
N VAL A 110 7.04 10.53 -3.60
CA VAL A 110 8.43 11.02 -3.60
C VAL A 110 8.71 11.99 -4.76
N MET A 111 8.06 11.79 -5.92
CA MET A 111 8.15 12.78 -7.00
C MET A 111 7.49 14.11 -6.61
N GLU A 112 6.38 14.04 -5.88
CA GLU A 112 5.74 15.22 -5.29
C GLU A 112 6.60 15.85 -4.20
N ASP A 113 7.23 15.06 -3.31
CA ASP A 113 8.17 15.58 -2.31
C ASP A 113 9.42 16.24 -2.94
N ALA A 114 9.70 15.90 -4.20
CA ALA A 114 10.74 16.53 -5.01
C ALA A 114 10.22 17.71 -5.84
N ASP A 115 8.99 18.19 -5.59
CA ASP A 115 8.33 19.28 -6.29
C ASP A 115 8.23 19.08 -7.81
N TYR A 116 8.15 17.82 -8.29
CA TYR A 116 8.08 17.55 -9.73
C TYR A 116 6.81 18.09 -10.38
N PHE A 117 5.67 18.01 -9.69
CA PHE A 117 4.37 18.26 -10.29
C PHE A 117 4.04 19.75 -10.34
N LYS A 118 3.38 20.17 -11.43
CA LYS A 118 2.91 21.54 -11.59
C LYS A 118 1.82 21.88 -10.57
N GLU A 119 1.78 23.14 -10.12
CA GLU A 119 0.66 23.72 -9.37
C GLU A 119 -0.72 23.33 -9.96
N GLY A 120 -1.57 22.79 -9.09
CA GLY A 120 -2.89 22.26 -9.38
C GLY A 120 -2.92 20.75 -9.65
N VAL A 121 -1.82 20.16 -10.13
CA VAL A 121 -1.67 18.71 -10.34
C VAL A 121 -1.01 18.06 -9.13
N ASP A 122 -0.03 18.73 -8.54
CA ASP A 122 0.62 18.47 -7.24
C ASP A 122 -0.35 17.97 -6.15
N VAL A 123 -1.49 18.65 -5.99
CA VAL A 123 -2.53 18.31 -5.00
C VAL A 123 -3.05 16.88 -5.15
N LEU A 124 -3.04 16.32 -6.37
CA LEU A 124 -3.46 14.93 -6.61
C LEU A 124 -2.46 13.92 -6.05
N PHE A 125 -1.18 14.28 -5.92
CA PHE A 125 -0.10 13.40 -5.49
C PHE A 125 0.20 13.51 -3.98
N ILE A 126 -0.59 14.29 -3.24
CA ILE A 126 -0.55 14.42 -1.78
C ILE A 126 -1.61 13.52 -1.12
N SER A 127 -1.34 13.10 0.12
CA SER A 127 -2.30 12.32 0.91
C SER A 127 -3.49 13.18 1.37
N PRO A 128 -4.74 12.66 1.36
CA PRO A 128 -5.15 11.31 0.97
C PRO A 128 -5.50 11.18 -0.53
N LEU A 129 -5.47 12.27 -1.30
CA LEU A 129 -5.95 12.30 -2.70
C LEU A 129 -5.21 11.30 -3.60
N ILE A 130 -3.90 11.15 -3.41
CA ILE A 130 -3.09 10.16 -4.14
C ILE A 130 -3.67 8.75 -4.04
N HIS A 131 -4.08 8.34 -2.84
CA HIS A 131 -4.65 7.02 -2.61
C HIS A 131 -6.02 6.87 -3.26
N ILE A 132 -6.82 7.95 -3.30
CA ILE A 132 -8.17 7.94 -3.88
C ILE A 132 -8.11 7.77 -5.40
N HIS A 133 -7.33 8.59 -6.09
CA HIS A 133 -7.27 8.49 -7.55
C HIS A 133 -6.47 7.25 -8.00
N LEU A 134 -5.41 6.83 -7.29
CA LEU A 134 -4.74 5.57 -7.59
C LEU A 134 -5.67 4.36 -7.38
N ALA A 135 -6.56 4.39 -6.38
CA ALA A 135 -7.61 3.38 -6.24
C ALA A 135 -8.58 3.39 -7.43
N ALA A 136 -8.91 4.54 -8.02
CA ALA A 136 -9.69 4.60 -9.25
C ALA A 136 -8.96 3.92 -10.43
N TRP A 137 -7.65 4.18 -10.57
CA TRP A 137 -6.82 3.52 -11.58
C TRP A 137 -6.65 2.01 -11.35
N LEU A 138 -6.57 1.57 -10.10
CA LEU A 138 -6.61 0.17 -9.70
C LEU A 138 -7.89 -0.49 -10.22
N ILE A 139 -9.05 0.12 -9.96
CA ILE A 139 -10.36 -0.37 -10.42
C ILE A 139 -10.43 -0.40 -11.96
N ILE A 140 -9.92 0.64 -12.64
CA ILE A 140 -9.84 0.67 -14.12
C ILE A 140 -9.00 -0.50 -14.63
N SER A 141 -7.83 -0.76 -14.04
CA SER A 141 -6.97 -1.87 -14.46
C SER A 141 -7.62 -3.24 -14.23
N ALA A 142 -8.32 -3.42 -13.10
CA ALA A 142 -9.10 -4.62 -12.80
C ALA A 142 -10.25 -4.83 -13.81
N PHE A 143 -10.94 -3.74 -14.16
CA PHE A 143 -12.02 -3.76 -15.16
C PHE A 143 -11.50 -4.09 -16.57
N ILE A 144 -10.34 -3.54 -16.96
CA ILE A 144 -9.63 -3.90 -18.19
C ILE A 144 -9.30 -5.40 -18.20
N GLY A 145 -8.80 -5.94 -17.08
CA GLY A 145 -8.57 -7.39 -16.93
C GLY A 145 -9.85 -8.20 -17.11
N HIS A 146 -10.95 -7.77 -16.50
CA HIS A 146 -12.25 -8.44 -16.62
C HIS A 146 -12.78 -8.49 -18.06
N ILE A 147 -12.71 -7.39 -18.81
CA ILE A 147 -13.14 -7.32 -20.22
C ILE A 147 -12.15 -8.06 -21.13
N GLY A 148 -10.86 -7.87 -20.88
CA GLY A 148 -9.74 -8.40 -21.67
C GLY A 148 -9.48 -9.90 -21.48
N LYS A 149 -10.19 -10.57 -20.56
CA LYS A 149 -9.94 -11.98 -20.17
C LYS A 149 -9.91 -13.00 -21.31
N LYS A 150 -10.56 -12.71 -22.44
CA LYS A 150 -10.61 -13.61 -23.61
C LYS A 150 -9.56 -13.31 -24.67
N ASN A 151 -8.91 -12.15 -24.62
CA ASN A 151 -7.96 -11.71 -25.65
C ASN A 151 -6.86 -10.86 -25.01
N GLU A 152 -5.69 -11.46 -24.85
CA GLU A 152 -4.53 -10.84 -24.21
C GLU A 152 -4.03 -9.61 -24.97
N LEU A 153 -4.09 -9.62 -26.30
CA LEU A 153 -3.69 -8.48 -27.11
C LEU A 153 -4.62 -7.28 -26.88
N SER A 154 -5.93 -7.54 -26.75
CA SER A 154 -6.92 -6.51 -26.41
C SER A 154 -6.68 -5.96 -25.00
N MET A 155 -6.42 -6.83 -24.02
CA MET A 155 -6.06 -6.43 -22.65
C MET A 155 -4.82 -5.54 -22.63
N LEU A 156 -3.74 -5.97 -23.31
CA LEU A 156 -2.50 -5.21 -23.43
C LEU A 156 -2.74 -3.84 -24.07
N ALA A 157 -3.48 -3.78 -25.18
CA ALA A 157 -3.80 -2.53 -25.85
C ALA A 157 -4.59 -1.57 -24.95
N MET A 158 -5.61 -2.06 -24.23
CA MET A 158 -6.39 -1.26 -23.28
C MET A 158 -5.52 -0.74 -22.12
N LEU A 159 -4.62 -1.57 -21.59
CA LEU A 159 -3.68 -1.15 -20.55
C LEU A 159 -2.70 -0.07 -21.04
N LEU A 160 -2.18 -0.21 -22.27
CA LEU A 160 -1.31 0.80 -22.87
C LEU A 160 -2.06 2.12 -23.12
N VAL A 161 -3.32 2.07 -23.55
CA VAL A 161 -4.17 3.27 -23.67
C VAL A 161 -4.40 3.92 -22.30
N ALA A 162 -4.72 3.13 -21.27
CA ALA A 162 -4.85 3.64 -19.91
C ALA A 162 -3.54 4.25 -19.39
N TYR A 163 -2.39 3.66 -19.75
CA TYR A 163 -1.07 4.14 -19.36
C TYR A 163 -0.72 5.47 -20.04
N ILE A 164 -1.03 5.60 -21.33
CA ILE A 164 -0.91 6.86 -22.07
C ILE A 164 -1.84 7.91 -21.47
N ALA A 165 -3.07 7.55 -21.10
CA ALA A 165 -4.00 8.47 -20.45
C ALA A 165 -3.49 8.93 -19.08
N PHE A 166 -3.00 8.03 -18.23
CA PHE A 166 -2.39 8.37 -16.94
C PHE A 166 -1.22 9.33 -17.14
N THR A 167 -0.29 8.98 -18.03
CA THR A 167 0.91 9.76 -18.31
C THR A 167 0.54 11.14 -18.87
N GLY A 168 -0.36 11.19 -19.84
CA GLY A 168 -0.77 12.43 -20.50
C GLY A 168 -1.56 13.39 -19.60
N LEU A 169 -2.38 12.85 -18.69
CA LEU A 169 -3.20 13.67 -17.79
C LEU A 169 -2.44 14.13 -16.54
N LEU A 170 -1.57 13.28 -15.98
CA LEU A 170 -1.02 13.51 -14.64
C LEU A 170 0.48 13.80 -14.61
N VAL A 171 1.25 13.31 -15.58
CA VAL A 171 2.72 13.38 -15.55
C VAL A 171 3.27 14.36 -16.59
N LEU A 172 2.77 14.27 -17.82
CA LEU A 172 3.21 15.09 -18.96
C LEU A 172 3.04 16.60 -18.75
N PRO A 173 1.98 17.11 -18.07
CA PRO A 173 1.83 18.55 -17.83
C PRO A 173 2.99 19.18 -17.04
N SER A 174 3.75 18.36 -16.30
CA SER A 174 4.80 18.81 -15.38
C SER A 174 6.23 18.72 -15.96
N VAL A 175 6.40 18.08 -17.14
CA VAL A 175 7.73 17.81 -17.74
C VAL A 175 8.56 19.07 -18.00
N HIS A 176 7.91 20.23 -18.19
CA HIS A 176 8.56 21.50 -18.50
C HIS A 176 8.48 22.51 -17.34
N VAL A 177 8.08 22.07 -16.14
CA VAL A 177 8.07 22.95 -14.95
C VAL A 177 9.50 23.32 -14.57
N HIS A 178 10.41 22.35 -14.66
CA HIS A 178 11.81 22.50 -14.30
C HIS A 178 12.72 22.44 -15.52
N ASP A 179 13.74 23.30 -15.56
CA ASP A 179 14.77 23.29 -16.61
C ASP A 179 15.71 22.09 -16.43
N THR A 180 15.26 20.92 -16.89
CA THR A 180 15.92 19.61 -16.67
C THR A 180 16.08 18.82 -17.96
N GLY A 181 16.90 17.76 -17.91
CA GLY A 181 16.95 16.79 -19.00
C GLY A 181 15.65 15.99 -19.10
N THR A 182 15.37 15.42 -20.28
CA THR A 182 14.18 14.57 -20.50
C THR A 182 14.52 13.12 -20.81
N PHE A 183 15.81 12.76 -20.82
CA PHE A 183 16.27 11.42 -21.24
C PHE A 183 15.68 10.31 -20.36
N TRP A 184 15.76 10.42 -19.04
CA TRP A 184 15.26 9.40 -18.12
C TRP A 184 13.74 9.48 -17.94
N ILE A 185 13.13 10.66 -18.08
CA ILE A 185 11.67 10.81 -18.13
C ILE A 185 11.09 10.02 -19.31
N LEU A 186 11.61 10.25 -20.52
CA LEU A 186 11.17 9.56 -21.73
C LEU A 186 11.55 8.09 -21.72
N GLY A 187 12.78 7.77 -21.30
CA GLY A 187 13.29 6.41 -21.18
C GLY A 187 12.47 5.58 -20.19
N GLY A 188 12.17 6.13 -19.01
CA GLY A 188 11.30 5.52 -18.01
C GLY A 188 9.87 5.35 -18.50
N SER A 189 9.31 6.34 -19.18
CA SER A 189 7.96 6.26 -19.77
C SER A 189 7.86 5.16 -20.83
N PHE A 190 8.89 5.02 -21.68
CA PHE A 190 8.96 3.93 -22.66
C PHE A 190 9.18 2.58 -21.99
N ALA A 191 10.11 2.49 -21.04
CA ALA A 191 10.37 1.28 -20.27
C ALA A 191 9.12 0.81 -19.51
N GLY A 192 8.33 1.71 -18.93
CA GLY A 192 7.07 1.39 -18.28
C GLY A 192 6.05 0.75 -19.23
N ALA A 193 5.90 1.27 -20.44
CA ALA A 193 5.05 0.66 -21.47
C ALA A 193 5.54 -0.74 -21.87
N VAL A 194 6.86 -0.93 -22.01
CA VAL A 194 7.47 -2.24 -22.26
C VAL A 194 7.22 -3.20 -21.09
N MET A 195 7.34 -2.72 -19.86
CA MET A 195 7.14 -3.53 -18.66
C MET A 195 5.70 -4.02 -18.53
N ILE A 196 4.70 -3.25 -18.95
CA ILE A 196 3.32 -3.75 -19.07
C ILE A 196 3.28 -4.99 -19.97
N ALA A 197 3.88 -4.93 -21.15
CA ALA A 197 3.92 -6.07 -22.08
C ALA A 197 4.69 -7.28 -21.50
N VAL A 198 5.82 -7.03 -20.84
CA VAL A 198 6.64 -8.06 -20.17
C VAL A 198 5.86 -8.75 -19.06
N VAL A 199 5.17 -8.00 -18.20
CA VAL A 199 4.37 -8.58 -17.12
C VAL A 199 3.20 -9.38 -17.69
N ILE A 200 2.46 -8.83 -18.66
CA ILE A 200 1.39 -9.57 -19.33
C ILE A 200 1.93 -10.89 -19.90
N HIS A 201 3.06 -10.88 -20.61
CA HIS A 201 3.64 -12.10 -21.17
C HIS A 201 4.03 -13.14 -20.10
N ASN A 202 4.68 -12.72 -19.01
CA ASN A 202 5.21 -13.64 -17.98
C ASN A 202 4.17 -14.13 -16.97
N THR A 203 2.98 -13.54 -16.95
CA THR A 203 1.88 -13.92 -16.04
C THR A 203 0.72 -14.58 -16.79
N TRP A 204 1.00 -15.28 -17.88
CA TRP A 204 -0.01 -15.90 -18.75
C TRP A 204 -0.92 -16.91 -18.03
N ASP A 205 -0.43 -17.53 -16.95
CA ASP A 205 -1.14 -18.51 -16.12
C ASP A 205 -1.96 -17.87 -14.99
N TRP A 206 -1.92 -16.54 -14.84
CA TRP A 206 -2.65 -15.78 -13.83
C TRP A 206 -4.09 -15.49 -14.27
N GLU A 207 -4.97 -15.30 -13.30
CA GLU A 207 -6.28 -14.74 -13.56
C GLU A 207 -6.18 -13.32 -14.15
N ALA A 208 -7.10 -12.99 -15.07
CA ALA A 208 -7.00 -11.77 -15.86
C ALA A 208 -7.04 -10.47 -15.04
N ILE A 209 -7.79 -10.46 -13.93
CA ILE A 209 -7.91 -9.29 -13.05
C ILE A 209 -6.57 -8.96 -12.36
N PRO A 210 -5.99 -9.85 -11.50
CA PRO A 210 -4.73 -9.56 -10.83
C PRO A 210 -3.57 -9.37 -11.81
N ARG A 211 -3.60 -10.07 -12.95
CA ARG A 211 -2.65 -9.88 -14.06
C ARG A 211 -2.65 -8.45 -14.61
N ALA A 212 -3.83 -7.91 -14.92
CA ALA A 212 -3.96 -6.55 -15.45
C ALA A 212 -3.58 -5.50 -14.40
N MET A 213 -3.97 -5.70 -13.14
CA MET A 213 -3.60 -4.84 -12.02
C MET A 213 -2.09 -4.79 -11.81
N LEU A 214 -1.43 -5.95 -11.79
CA LEU A 214 0.03 -6.04 -11.63
C LEU A 214 0.75 -5.38 -12.80
N ALA A 215 0.36 -5.69 -14.04
CA ALA A 215 1.01 -5.12 -15.22
C ALA A 215 0.95 -3.59 -15.24
N PHE A 216 -0.21 -3.02 -14.92
CA PHE A 216 -0.39 -1.58 -14.87
C PHE A 216 0.45 -0.92 -13.77
N ALA A 217 0.43 -1.48 -12.55
CA ALA A 217 1.24 -0.96 -11.45
C ALA A 217 2.74 -1.00 -11.76
N ILE A 218 3.26 -2.11 -12.28
CA ILE A 218 4.67 -2.24 -12.63
C ILE A 218 5.07 -1.26 -13.75
N GLY A 219 4.20 -1.04 -14.74
CA GLY A 219 4.41 -0.01 -15.76
C GLY A 219 4.58 1.38 -15.16
N LEU A 220 3.67 1.77 -14.26
CA LEU A 220 3.70 3.08 -13.61
C LEU A 220 4.87 3.22 -12.62
N ILE A 221 5.22 2.18 -11.86
CA ILE A 221 6.41 2.15 -10.99
C ILE A 221 7.66 2.38 -11.84
N THR A 222 7.80 1.65 -12.95
CA THR A 222 8.97 1.77 -13.84
C THR A 222 9.09 3.19 -14.41
N MET A 223 7.97 3.79 -14.79
CA MET A 223 7.93 5.20 -15.21
C MET A 223 8.38 6.15 -14.10
N GLY A 224 7.83 6.00 -12.89
CA GLY A 224 8.18 6.86 -11.75
C GLY A 224 9.65 6.73 -11.34
N LEU A 225 10.21 5.52 -11.35
CA LEU A 225 11.64 5.31 -11.12
C LEU A 225 12.52 5.95 -12.21
N GLY A 226 12.03 6.06 -13.46
CA GLY A 226 12.69 6.86 -14.49
C GLY A 226 12.73 8.35 -14.15
N HIS A 227 11.70 8.88 -13.50
CA HIS A 227 11.70 10.27 -13.02
C HIS A 227 12.64 10.45 -11.83
N TRP A 228 12.73 9.46 -10.93
CA TRP A 228 13.74 9.46 -9.87
C TRP A 228 15.16 9.49 -10.45
N ALA A 229 15.43 8.69 -11.49
CA ALA A 229 16.70 8.71 -12.21
C ALA A 229 16.95 10.06 -12.90
N GLN A 230 15.90 10.72 -13.41
CA GLN A 230 16.04 12.06 -13.98
C GLN A 230 16.49 13.06 -12.92
N LEU A 231 15.82 13.09 -11.76
CA LEU A 231 16.16 13.97 -10.64
C LEU A 231 17.60 13.74 -10.17
N ALA A 232 17.99 12.47 -10.00
CA ALA A 232 19.36 12.12 -9.61
C ALA A 232 20.41 12.54 -10.66
N SER A 233 20.03 12.58 -11.95
CA SER A 233 20.94 12.97 -13.04
C SER A 233 21.04 14.47 -13.28
N THR A 234 19.92 15.19 -13.16
CA THR A 234 19.81 16.63 -13.33
C THR A 234 18.87 17.19 -12.26
N PRO A 235 19.38 17.43 -11.04
CA PRO A 235 18.58 17.97 -9.94
C PRO A 235 18.00 19.34 -10.30
N TRP A 236 16.81 19.64 -9.79
CA TRP A 236 16.15 20.95 -9.92
C TRP A 236 15.93 21.60 -8.57
N VAL A 237 15.69 22.91 -8.58
CA VAL A 237 15.45 23.69 -7.36
C VAL A 237 14.04 23.38 -6.86
N GLN A 238 13.95 22.99 -5.60
CA GLN A 238 12.71 22.77 -4.88
C GLN A 238 12.05 24.11 -4.51
N ASP A 239 10.77 24.09 -4.11
CA ASP A 239 10.02 25.28 -3.71
C ASP A 239 10.65 25.99 -2.51
N SER A 240 11.41 25.26 -1.69
CA SER A 240 12.26 25.81 -0.62
C SER A 240 13.39 26.74 -1.10
N GLY A 241 13.64 26.80 -2.41
CA GLY A 241 14.75 27.52 -3.03
C GLY A 241 16.09 26.78 -2.95
N LEU A 242 16.10 25.55 -2.45
CA LEU A 242 17.29 24.71 -2.30
C LEU A 242 17.33 23.59 -3.36
N LEU A 243 18.53 23.15 -3.69
CA LEU A 243 18.72 21.90 -4.43
C LEU A 243 18.62 20.70 -3.47
N PRO A 244 18.25 19.51 -3.98
CA PRO A 244 18.29 18.29 -3.20
C PRO A 244 19.65 18.06 -2.55
N ARG A 245 19.63 17.49 -1.34
CA ARG A 245 20.83 17.22 -0.55
C ARG A 245 21.67 16.14 -1.21
N ASP A 246 22.99 16.32 -1.18
CA ASP A 246 23.94 15.27 -1.58
C ASP A 246 24.04 14.22 -0.46
N ASN A 247 23.13 13.24 -0.51
CA ASN A 247 23.04 12.17 0.47
C ASN A 247 23.81 10.93 0.00
N ASP A 248 24.47 10.23 0.92
CA ASP A 248 25.03 8.90 0.64
C ASP A 248 23.90 7.90 0.39
N ILE A 249 23.69 7.50 -0.88
CA ILE A 249 22.57 6.64 -1.29
C ILE A 249 22.76 5.16 -0.89
N LEU A 250 24.00 4.67 -0.90
CA LEU A 250 24.25 3.23 -0.89
C LEU A 250 23.92 2.59 0.46
N TRP A 251 24.39 3.17 1.57
CA TRP A 251 24.24 2.55 2.88
C TRP A 251 22.80 2.61 3.42
N PRO A 252 21.99 3.67 3.23
CA PRO A 252 20.59 3.68 3.65
C PRO A 252 19.81 2.61 2.89
N VAL A 253 20.06 2.41 1.60
CA VAL A 253 19.40 1.34 0.83
C VAL A 253 19.78 -0.04 1.37
N LEU A 254 21.05 -0.26 1.71
CA LEU A 254 21.50 -1.53 2.32
C LEU A 254 20.80 -1.79 3.66
N VAL A 255 20.64 -0.77 4.50
CA VAL A 255 20.01 -0.93 5.82
C VAL A 255 18.49 -1.03 5.71
N VAL A 256 17.85 -0.10 5.01
CA VAL A 256 16.39 0.08 5.00
C VAL A 256 15.68 -0.88 4.05
N VAL A 257 16.33 -1.32 2.97
CA VAL A 257 15.70 -2.23 1.99
C VAL A 257 16.30 -3.62 2.06
N VAL A 258 17.64 -3.74 2.01
CA VAL A 258 18.28 -5.06 1.89
C VAL A 258 18.16 -5.87 3.17
N ILE A 259 18.32 -5.29 4.37
CA ILE A 259 18.14 -6.02 5.63
C ILE A 259 16.69 -6.54 5.78
N PRO A 260 15.62 -5.71 5.64
CA PRO A 260 14.24 -6.21 5.67
C PRO A 260 13.95 -7.26 4.61
N PHE A 261 14.53 -7.15 3.42
CA PHE A 261 14.41 -8.16 2.38
C PHE A 261 15.04 -9.50 2.80
N ILE A 262 16.25 -9.49 3.35
CA ILE A 262 16.94 -10.69 3.84
C ILE A 262 16.14 -11.34 4.97
N ILE A 263 15.65 -10.55 5.93
CA ILE A 263 14.84 -11.05 7.06
C ILE A 263 13.55 -11.68 6.52
N THR A 264 12.83 -10.97 5.65
CA THR A 264 11.60 -11.46 5.04
C THR A 264 11.83 -12.74 4.23
N TRP A 265 12.92 -12.81 3.46
CA TRP A 265 13.32 -14.01 2.73
C TRP A 265 13.66 -15.19 3.66
N ALA A 266 14.34 -14.93 4.78
CA ALA A 266 14.67 -15.94 5.78
C ALA A 266 13.41 -16.49 6.48
N VAL A 267 12.41 -15.64 6.75
CA VAL A 267 11.11 -16.05 7.28
C VAL A 267 10.32 -16.83 6.22
N TRP A 268 10.26 -16.33 4.99
CA TRP A 268 9.60 -17.00 3.87
C TRP A 268 10.10 -18.42 3.70
N ARG A 269 11.43 -18.60 3.66
CA ARG A 269 12.06 -19.91 3.47
C ARG A 269 11.58 -20.95 4.50
N GLN A 270 11.33 -20.55 5.73
CA GLN A 270 10.87 -21.45 6.80
C GLN A 270 9.47 -22.03 6.54
N GLY A 271 8.61 -21.33 5.79
CA GLY A 271 7.25 -21.78 5.49
C GLY A 271 7.10 -22.50 4.15
N THR A 272 8.11 -22.47 3.28
CA THR A 272 7.98 -22.90 1.88
C THR A 272 7.58 -24.36 1.73
N GLU A 273 8.22 -25.26 2.49
CA GLU A 273 7.95 -26.70 2.44
C GLU A 273 6.53 -27.01 2.93
N ASP A 274 6.14 -26.45 4.07
CA ASP A 274 4.83 -26.69 4.69
C ASP A 274 3.70 -26.11 3.83
N LEU A 275 3.89 -24.93 3.23
CA LEU A 275 2.93 -24.35 2.29
C LEU A 275 2.77 -25.22 1.04
N ALA A 276 3.88 -25.73 0.49
CA ALA A 276 3.83 -26.61 -0.67
C ALA A 276 3.09 -27.92 -0.35
N GLN A 277 3.38 -28.54 0.79
CA GLN A 277 2.69 -29.76 1.25
C GLN A 277 1.20 -29.52 1.47
N LEU A 278 0.83 -28.39 2.09
CA LEU A 278 -0.56 -28.03 2.35
C LEU A 278 -1.36 -27.88 1.04
N ARG A 279 -0.76 -27.23 0.04
CA ARG A 279 -1.39 -27.06 -1.28
C ARG A 279 -1.52 -28.37 -2.04
N LEU A 280 -0.60 -29.31 -1.86
CA LEU A 280 -0.70 -30.65 -2.44
C LEU A 280 -1.88 -31.45 -1.86
N THR A 281 -2.31 -31.15 -0.63
CA THR A 281 -3.54 -31.75 -0.06
C THR A 281 -4.81 -31.02 -0.47
N GLY A 282 -4.75 -30.05 -1.38
CA GLY A 282 -5.89 -29.25 -1.83
C GLY A 282 -6.41 -28.27 -0.77
N ASN A 283 -5.60 -27.97 0.25
CA ASN A 283 -5.96 -27.03 1.31
C ASN A 283 -5.15 -25.74 1.16
N ASP A 284 -5.60 -24.69 1.84
CA ASP A 284 -4.90 -23.40 1.90
C ASP A 284 -4.70 -22.96 3.36
N VAL A 285 -3.82 -22.00 3.54
CA VAL A 285 -3.29 -21.63 4.86
C VAL A 285 -4.39 -21.10 5.77
N GLY A 286 -4.60 -21.76 6.90
CA GLY A 286 -5.59 -21.37 7.91
C GLY A 286 -7.03 -21.34 7.40
N LEU A 287 -7.31 -21.95 6.25
CA LEU A 287 -8.62 -22.00 5.64
C LEU A 287 -9.32 -23.31 6.02
N ILE A 288 -10.51 -23.19 6.60
CA ILE A 288 -11.37 -24.33 6.89
C ILE A 288 -11.99 -24.84 5.59
N PRO A 289 -12.08 -26.18 5.37
CA PRO A 289 -12.72 -26.75 4.19
C PRO A 289 -14.14 -26.23 3.96
N ASP A 290 -14.52 -26.10 2.69
CA ASP A 290 -15.81 -25.55 2.28
C ASP A 290 -16.99 -26.31 2.90
N GLY A 291 -18.01 -25.55 3.32
CA GLY A 291 -19.24 -26.09 3.89
C GLY A 291 -19.19 -26.40 5.39
N MET A 292 -18.07 -26.13 6.06
CA MET A 292 -17.93 -26.24 7.51
C MET A 292 -17.76 -24.86 8.17
N THR A 293 -18.39 -24.67 9.32
CA THR A 293 -18.24 -23.47 10.15
C THR A 293 -17.06 -23.61 11.12
N LEU A 294 -16.58 -22.49 11.68
CA LEU A 294 -15.54 -22.52 12.71
C LEU A 294 -15.98 -23.33 13.95
N ASP A 295 -17.22 -23.17 14.39
CA ASP A 295 -17.76 -23.91 15.54
C ASP A 295 -17.78 -25.43 15.29
N GLU A 296 -18.17 -25.84 14.08
CA GLU A 296 -18.09 -27.25 13.66
C GLU A 296 -16.63 -27.71 13.56
N TRP A 297 -15.72 -26.85 13.10
CA TRP A 297 -14.28 -27.11 12.99
C TRP A 297 -13.64 -27.38 14.36
N GLU A 298 -14.06 -26.66 15.40
CA GLU A 298 -13.52 -26.79 16.75
C GLU A 298 -14.23 -27.86 17.59
N SER A 299 -15.40 -28.35 17.14
CA SER A 299 -16.17 -29.36 17.88
C SER A 299 -15.52 -30.75 17.94
N GLU A 300 -14.57 -31.04 17.04
CA GLU A 300 -13.85 -32.32 16.97
C GLU A 300 -12.34 -32.07 17.05
N ASP A 301 -11.60 -33.06 17.57
CA ASP A 301 -10.14 -33.01 17.53
C ASP A 301 -9.64 -33.23 16.09
N ARG A 302 -9.19 -32.14 15.48
CA ARG A 302 -8.61 -32.10 14.12
C ARG A 302 -7.11 -31.83 14.13
N SER A 303 -6.42 -32.06 15.24
CA SER A 303 -4.97 -31.88 15.37
C SER A 303 -4.13 -32.63 14.33
N SER A 304 -4.67 -33.72 13.77
CA SER A 304 -4.03 -34.50 12.71
C SER A 304 -4.31 -33.99 11.29
N HIS A 305 -5.20 -33.00 11.12
CA HIS A 305 -5.56 -32.49 9.82
C HIS A 305 -4.41 -31.64 9.21
N PRO A 306 -4.14 -31.73 7.89
CA PRO A 306 -3.08 -30.96 7.24
C PRO A 306 -3.14 -29.45 7.52
N VAL A 307 -4.36 -28.86 7.55
CA VAL A 307 -4.56 -27.45 7.90
C VAL A 307 -4.02 -27.13 9.30
N GLU A 308 -4.24 -27.99 10.30
CA GLU A 308 -3.75 -27.72 11.66
C GLU A 308 -2.23 -27.90 11.77
N ILE A 309 -1.68 -28.92 11.09
CA ILE A 309 -0.26 -29.24 11.16
C ILE A 309 0.59 -28.23 10.39
N LEU A 310 0.17 -27.88 9.17
CA LEU A 310 1.03 -27.17 8.21
C LEU A 310 0.76 -25.67 8.16
N SER A 311 -0.46 -25.20 8.46
CA SER A 311 -0.77 -23.75 8.36
C SER A 311 0.10 -22.85 9.22
N PRO A 312 0.42 -23.18 10.49
CA PRO A 312 1.18 -22.28 11.36
C PRO A 312 2.54 -21.86 10.78
N LYS A 313 3.21 -22.75 10.05
CA LYS A 313 4.48 -22.45 9.37
C LYS A 313 4.26 -22.08 7.90
N GLY A 314 3.33 -22.73 7.21
CA GLY A 314 3.01 -22.44 5.81
C GLY A 314 2.66 -20.98 5.56
N ILE A 315 2.03 -20.30 6.54
CA ILE A 315 1.67 -18.89 6.42
C ILE A 315 2.87 -17.96 6.21
N LEU A 316 4.04 -18.35 6.71
CA LEU A 316 5.26 -17.55 6.61
C LEU A 316 5.71 -17.37 5.16
N ALA A 317 5.36 -18.32 4.29
CA ALA A 317 5.65 -18.30 2.86
C ALA A 317 4.51 -17.73 2.00
N THR A 318 3.61 -16.93 2.59
CA THR A 318 2.55 -16.25 1.84
C THR A 318 2.95 -14.80 1.52
N PRO A 319 2.49 -14.25 0.38
CA PRO A 319 2.76 -12.85 0.03
C PRO A 319 2.19 -11.86 1.05
N MET A 320 1.10 -12.24 1.73
CA MET A 320 0.51 -11.48 2.84
C MET A 320 1.53 -11.22 3.94
N VAL A 321 2.18 -12.28 4.45
CA VAL A 321 3.21 -12.16 5.49
C VAL A 321 4.45 -11.46 4.94
N ALA A 322 4.87 -11.80 3.73
CA ALA A 322 6.07 -11.22 3.12
C ALA A 322 5.97 -9.70 2.97
N GLY A 323 4.90 -9.20 2.35
CA GLY A 323 4.69 -7.78 2.13
C GLY A 323 4.52 -7.02 3.45
N MET A 324 3.76 -7.58 4.40
CA MET A 324 3.54 -6.94 5.70
C MET A 324 4.84 -6.87 6.52
N LEU A 325 5.60 -7.97 6.61
CA LEU A 325 6.85 -8.02 7.35
C LEU A 325 7.88 -7.07 6.73
N PHE A 326 8.08 -7.14 5.41
CA PHE A 326 8.97 -6.23 4.70
C PHE A 326 8.58 -4.77 4.94
N GLY A 327 7.30 -4.44 4.77
CA GLY A 327 6.79 -3.08 4.94
C GLY A 327 7.04 -2.52 6.34
N GLN A 328 6.71 -3.29 7.39
CA GLN A 328 6.88 -2.82 8.77
C GLN A 328 8.35 -2.68 9.18
N LEU A 329 9.22 -3.58 8.73
CA LEU A 329 10.66 -3.49 9.00
C LEU A 329 11.32 -2.36 8.19
N CYS A 330 10.94 -2.20 6.92
CA CYS A 330 11.40 -1.11 6.07
C CYS A 330 11.06 0.24 6.69
N ASP A 331 9.82 0.41 7.16
CA ASP A 331 9.39 1.64 7.84
C ASP A 331 10.18 1.93 9.11
N GLY A 332 10.26 0.95 10.02
CA GLY A 332 10.98 1.13 11.26
C GLY A 332 12.46 1.49 11.06
N LEU A 333 13.12 0.88 10.06
CA LEU A 333 14.49 1.23 9.71
C LEU A 333 14.61 2.55 8.96
N ALA A 334 13.67 2.88 8.08
CA ALA A 334 13.66 4.15 7.35
C ALA A 334 13.54 5.33 8.32
N THR A 335 12.60 5.26 9.28
CA THR A 335 12.43 6.27 10.33
C THR A 335 13.67 6.35 11.22
N MET A 336 14.22 5.20 11.64
CA MET A 336 15.44 5.18 12.45
C MET A 336 16.61 5.84 11.74
N VAL A 337 16.85 5.47 10.47
CA VAL A 337 17.94 6.05 9.67
C VAL A 337 17.69 7.55 9.41
N GLY A 338 16.47 7.92 9.05
CA GLY A 338 16.08 9.30 8.75
C GLY A 338 16.28 10.25 9.92
N ILE A 339 15.84 9.86 11.12
CA ILE A 339 15.94 10.69 12.33
C ILE A 339 17.39 10.71 12.82
N ASP A 340 17.99 9.54 13.09
CA ASP A 340 19.27 9.47 13.78
C ASP A 340 20.47 9.92 12.91
N TRP A 341 20.37 9.88 11.57
CA TRP A 341 21.47 10.23 10.65
C TRP A 341 21.19 11.34 9.64
N PHE A 342 19.93 11.60 9.26
CA PHE A 342 19.59 12.60 8.24
C PHE A 342 18.84 13.82 8.79
N GLY A 343 18.59 13.86 10.10
CA GLY A 343 17.98 15.00 10.79
C GLY A 343 16.51 15.22 10.40
N TYR A 344 15.80 14.16 10.02
CA TYR A 344 14.36 14.20 9.84
C TYR A 344 13.62 14.16 11.19
N SER A 345 12.36 14.60 11.20
CA SER A 345 11.49 14.59 12.38
C SER A 345 10.26 13.72 12.17
N GLU A 346 9.82 13.04 13.23
CA GLU A 346 8.58 12.25 13.22
C GLU A 346 7.34 13.17 13.30
N LYS A 347 6.33 12.89 12.46
CA LYS A 347 5.09 13.69 12.35
C LYS A 347 3.94 13.12 13.16
N HIS A 348 3.97 11.83 13.50
CA HIS A 348 2.91 11.16 14.24
C HIS A 348 3.14 11.25 15.76
N PRO A 349 2.17 11.77 16.55
CA PRO A 349 2.33 11.93 18.00
C PRO A 349 2.66 10.64 18.73
N LEU A 350 2.08 9.50 18.30
CA LEU A 350 2.32 8.20 18.92
C LEU A 350 3.74 7.69 18.62
N SER A 351 4.20 7.83 17.38
CA SER A 351 5.54 7.42 16.97
C SER A 351 6.59 8.28 17.68
N ASP A 352 6.38 9.59 17.71
CA ASP A 352 7.26 10.55 18.40
C ASP A 352 7.38 10.24 19.90
N ALA A 353 6.27 9.89 20.58
CA ALA A 353 6.30 9.48 21.97
C ALA A 353 7.18 8.22 22.22
N VAL A 354 7.14 7.24 21.31
CA VAL A 354 8.00 6.04 21.39
C VAL A 354 9.47 6.42 21.20
N ILE A 355 9.78 7.30 20.25
CA ILE A 355 11.14 7.76 19.97
C ILE A 355 11.71 8.53 21.15
N GLN A 356 10.96 9.48 21.72
CA GLN A 356 11.38 10.25 22.90
C GLN A 356 11.62 9.35 24.13
N PHE A 357 10.79 8.32 24.33
CA PHE A 357 11.02 7.33 25.38
C PHE A 357 12.32 6.53 25.12
N GLY A 358 12.57 6.16 23.86
CA GLY A 358 13.83 5.55 23.42
C GLY A 358 15.05 6.43 23.70
N ASN A 359 14.93 7.74 23.45
CA ASN A 359 15.98 8.74 23.68
C ASN A 359 16.36 8.80 25.17
N GLY A 360 15.38 8.65 26.06
CA GLY A 360 15.58 8.63 27.50
C GLY A 360 16.56 7.55 28.00
N PHE A 361 16.80 6.49 27.22
CA PHE A 361 17.78 5.46 27.56
C PHE A 361 19.22 5.80 27.15
N GLY A 362 19.44 6.77 26.25
CA GLY A 362 20.78 7.21 25.82
C GLY A 362 21.63 6.11 25.17
N ILE A 363 21.02 5.11 24.53
CA ILE A 363 21.72 3.93 23.97
C ILE A 363 22.29 4.23 22.58
N LEU A 364 21.46 4.74 21.67
CA LEU A 364 21.79 4.95 20.27
C LEU A 364 20.96 6.09 19.68
N GLY A 365 21.61 6.99 18.96
CA GLY A 365 20.95 8.08 18.22
C GLY A 365 20.05 8.95 19.10
N GLU A 366 18.95 9.41 18.50
CA GLU A 366 17.87 10.15 19.15
C GLU A 366 16.76 9.23 19.69
N GLY A 367 17.02 7.92 19.79
CA GLY A 367 16.07 6.95 20.35
C GLY A 367 15.20 6.21 19.33
N ALA A 368 15.37 6.48 18.02
CA ALA A 368 14.51 5.90 16.98
C ALA A 368 14.67 4.38 16.80
N TRP A 369 15.75 3.79 17.32
CA TRP A 369 15.93 2.33 17.42
C TRP A 369 14.77 1.64 18.17
N LEU A 370 14.16 2.30 19.16
CA LEU A 370 13.05 1.71 19.91
C LEU A 370 11.80 1.58 19.03
N PHE A 371 11.56 2.56 18.16
CA PHE A 371 10.46 2.52 17.20
C PHE A 371 10.59 1.33 16.25
N PHE A 372 11.80 1.08 15.73
CA PHE A 372 12.09 -0.12 14.94
C PHE A 372 11.77 -1.41 15.70
N LEU A 373 12.21 -1.54 16.94
CA LEU A 373 11.94 -2.73 17.76
C LEU A 373 10.44 -2.92 18.02
N VAL A 374 9.70 -1.85 18.28
CA VAL A 374 8.24 -1.89 18.45
C VAL A 374 7.57 -2.39 17.18
N LYS A 375 7.96 -1.89 16.00
CA LYS A 375 7.41 -2.37 14.71
C LYS A 375 7.76 -3.82 14.43
N ALA A 376 8.99 -4.24 14.67
CA ALA A 376 9.41 -5.63 14.51
C ALA A 376 8.64 -6.57 15.45
N ALA A 377 8.44 -6.18 16.71
CA ALA A 377 7.66 -6.93 17.69
C ALA A 377 6.18 -7.01 17.29
N LEU A 378 5.59 -5.91 16.86
CA LEU A 378 4.20 -5.85 16.40
C LEU A 378 3.98 -6.70 15.15
N ALA A 379 4.87 -6.62 14.15
CA ALA A 379 4.81 -7.46 12.97
C ALA A 379 4.91 -8.95 13.34
N THR A 380 5.83 -9.31 14.24
CA THR A 380 5.98 -10.69 14.73
C THR A 380 4.74 -11.17 15.47
N LEU A 381 4.15 -10.34 16.34
CA LEU A 381 2.93 -10.65 17.06
C LEU A 381 1.75 -10.89 16.09
N ILE A 382 1.59 -10.02 15.09
CA ILE A 382 0.53 -10.15 14.09
C ILE A 382 0.72 -11.44 13.28
N ILE A 383 1.94 -11.75 12.82
CA ILE A 383 2.24 -13.00 12.10
C ILE A 383 1.92 -14.21 12.98
N TRP A 384 2.31 -14.17 14.26
CA TRP A 384 2.01 -15.24 15.21
C TRP A 384 0.50 -15.40 15.38
N MET A 385 -0.26 -14.32 15.57
CA MET A 385 -1.72 -14.39 15.65
C MET A 385 -2.33 -15.02 14.40
N PHE A 386 -1.95 -14.55 13.20
CA PHE A 386 -2.45 -15.12 11.94
C PHE A 386 -2.06 -16.59 11.74
N SER A 387 -0.93 -17.04 12.27
CA SER A 387 -0.52 -18.46 12.21
C SER A 387 -1.46 -19.38 12.99
N GLN A 388 -2.08 -18.87 14.05
CA GLN A 388 -2.99 -19.61 14.92
C GLN A 388 -4.45 -19.49 14.50
N LEU A 389 -4.81 -18.46 13.74
CA LEU A 389 -6.19 -18.23 13.32
C LEU A 389 -6.64 -19.24 12.26
N ARG A 390 -7.89 -19.68 12.38
CA ARG A 390 -8.62 -20.42 11.35
C ARG A 390 -9.77 -19.56 10.86
N ILE A 391 -9.96 -19.54 9.56
CA ILE A 391 -10.97 -18.72 8.91
C ILE A 391 -11.86 -19.56 8.01
N GLU A 392 -13.12 -19.15 7.91
CA GLU A 392 -14.08 -19.70 6.95
C GLU A 392 -13.84 -19.11 5.55
N SER A 393 -14.29 -19.82 4.49
CA SER A 393 -14.27 -19.33 3.10
C SER A 393 -14.78 -17.88 2.98
N ARG A 394 -15.91 -17.59 3.64
CA ARG A 394 -16.53 -16.26 3.65
C ARG A 394 -15.61 -15.13 4.11
N GLN A 395 -14.64 -15.44 4.97
CA GLN A 395 -13.78 -14.47 5.64
C GLN A 395 -12.44 -14.24 4.93
N GLN A 396 -12.17 -14.93 3.81
CA GLN A 396 -10.91 -14.79 3.06
C GLN A 396 -10.64 -13.33 2.65
N HIS A 397 -11.63 -12.63 2.09
CA HIS A 397 -11.50 -11.23 1.71
C HIS A 397 -11.19 -10.33 2.90
N LEU A 398 -11.83 -10.57 4.05
CA LEU A 398 -11.60 -9.82 5.28
C LEU A 398 -10.15 -10.00 5.74
N ARG A 399 -9.63 -11.24 5.73
CA ARG A 399 -8.23 -11.53 6.07
C ARG A 399 -7.26 -10.74 5.19
N VAL A 400 -7.44 -10.81 3.86
CA VAL A 400 -6.57 -10.09 2.91
C VAL A 400 -6.64 -8.59 3.15
N LEU A 401 -7.83 -8.02 3.37
CA LEU A 401 -8.00 -6.58 3.60
C LEU A 401 -7.39 -6.09 4.92
N ILE A 402 -7.50 -6.86 6.00
CA ILE A 402 -6.85 -6.53 7.28
C ILE A 402 -5.33 -6.52 7.10
N VAL A 403 -4.77 -7.56 6.48
CA VAL A 403 -3.32 -7.62 6.24
C VAL A 403 -2.87 -6.49 5.30
N LEU A 404 -3.65 -6.19 4.26
CA LEU A 404 -3.37 -5.08 3.37
C LEU A 404 -3.37 -3.73 4.10
N ALA A 405 -4.31 -3.50 5.02
CA ALA A 405 -4.34 -2.30 5.85
C ALA A 405 -3.07 -2.16 6.71
N VAL A 406 -2.68 -3.23 7.40
CA VAL A 406 -1.43 -3.26 8.20
C VAL A 406 -0.20 -3.07 7.31
N MET A 407 -0.20 -3.65 6.11
CA MET A 407 0.88 -3.52 5.14
C MET A 407 1.02 -2.09 4.63
N ILE A 408 -0.08 -1.43 4.27
CA ILE A 408 -0.08 -0.03 3.80
C ILE A 408 0.52 0.90 4.86
N VAL A 409 0.15 0.72 6.14
CA VAL A 409 0.62 1.56 7.25
C VAL A 409 2.14 1.44 7.49
N GLY A 410 2.80 0.38 7.04
CA GLY A 410 4.27 0.26 7.11
C GLY A 410 4.94 0.51 5.77
N MET A 411 4.54 -0.21 4.72
CA MET A 411 5.21 -0.17 3.43
C MET A 411 5.14 1.21 2.75
N ALA A 412 4.00 1.90 2.84
CA ALA A 412 3.86 3.20 2.19
C ALA A 412 4.79 4.27 2.78
N PRO A 413 4.82 4.53 4.10
CA PRO A 413 5.79 5.47 4.68
C PRO A 413 7.23 4.99 4.50
N GLY A 414 7.54 3.70 4.75
CA GLY A 414 8.91 3.19 4.63
C GLY A 414 9.51 3.32 3.22
N LEU A 415 8.72 3.07 2.17
CA LEU A 415 9.17 3.25 0.78
C LEU A 415 9.26 4.74 0.37
N ARG A 416 8.42 5.60 0.95
CA ARG A 416 8.49 7.05 0.72
C ARG A 416 9.76 7.62 1.35
N ASP A 417 10.00 7.29 2.62
CA ASP A 417 11.14 7.80 3.39
C ASP A 417 12.47 7.38 2.77
N ILE A 418 12.61 6.12 2.34
CA ILE A 418 13.82 5.71 1.61
C ILE A 418 13.95 6.42 0.26
N GLY A 419 12.85 6.67 -0.45
CA GLY A 419 12.88 7.44 -1.69
C GLY A 419 13.36 8.88 -1.48
N ARG A 420 12.87 9.53 -0.42
CA ARG A 420 13.33 10.86 0.02
C ARG A 420 14.81 10.87 0.36
N LEU A 421 15.29 9.86 1.10
CA LEU A 421 16.69 9.70 1.44
C LEU A 421 17.58 9.52 0.20
N ILE A 422 17.15 8.69 -0.76
CA ILE A 422 17.87 8.44 -2.02
C ILE A 422 17.98 9.71 -2.85
N LEU A 423 16.91 10.51 -2.90
CA LEU A 423 16.84 11.70 -3.76
C LEU A 423 17.28 12.99 -3.06
N GLY A 424 17.44 12.98 -1.74
CA GLY A 424 17.88 14.14 -0.97
C GLY A 424 16.79 15.18 -0.72
N VAL A 425 15.51 14.75 -0.68
CA VAL A 425 14.33 15.64 -0.63
C VAL A 425 13.55 15.60 0.68
#